data_AF-A0A8B6H6A3-F1
#
_entry.id   AF-A0A8B6H6A3-F1
#
_cell.length_a   1.000
_cell.length_b   1.000
_cell.length_c   1.000
_cell.angle_alpha   90.00
_cell.angle_beta   90.00
_cell.angle_gamma   90.00
#
_symmetry.space_group_name_H-M   'P 1'
#
loop_
_entity.id
_entity.type
_entity.pdbx_description
1 polymer ?
#
loop_
_entity_poly.entity_id
_entity_poly.type
_entity_poly.pdbx_seq_one_letter_code
_entity_poly.pdbx_strand_id
1 'polypeptide(L)' 'MPTEMFDEILQVGPRIAKQNTFYRNPLEPGLKLAITLRHLASGAKYRSMQYG' A
#
# COMPACT_ATOMS: atom_id res chain seq x y z
N MET A 1 -1.41 -13.29 -4.87
CA MET A 1 -1.82 -13.61 -3.50
C MET A 1 -3.27 -14.07 -3.53
N PRO A 2 -3.62 -15.15 -2.84
CA PRO A 2 -5.03 -15.51 -2.61
C PRO A 2 -5.77 -14.36 -1.91
N THR A 3 -7.05 -14.16 -2.21
CA THR A 3 -7.88 -13.07 -1.65
C THR A 3 -8.03 -13.16 -0.14
N GLU A 4 -8.18 -14.37 0.41
CA GLU A 4 -8.34 -14.61 1.85
C GLU A 4 -7.15 -14.09 2.67
N MET A 5 -5.92 -14.32 2.19
CA MET A 5 -4.72 -13.83 2.85
C MET A 5 -4.60 -12.30 2.80
N PHE A 6 -5.15 -11.65 1.75
CA PHE A 6 -5.15 -10.20 1.69
C PHE A 6 -6.07 -9.60 2.76
N ASP A 7 -7.25 -10.19 2.95
CA ASP A 7 -8.23 -9.74 3.96
C ASP A 7 -7.71 -9.94 5.39
N GLU A 8 -6.95 -11.00 5.65
CA GLU A 8 -6.25 -11.20 6.93
C GLU A 8 -5.24 -10.08 7.21
N ILE A 9 -4.44 -9.69 6.21
CA ILE A 9 -3.44 -8.63 6.37
C ILE A 9 -4.13 -7.26 6.47
N LEU A 10 -5.30 -7.07 5.83
CA LEU A 10 -6.07 -5.83 5.88
C LEU A 10 -6.47 -5.41 7.30
N GLN A 11 -6.40 -6.31 8.29
CA GLN A 11 -6.53 -6.02 9.72
C GLN A 11 -5.54 -4.95 10.22
N VAL A 12 -4.41 -4.72 9.53
CA VAL A 12 -3.47 -3.62 9.84
C VAL A 12 -4.01 -2.24 9.43
N GLY A 13 -5.14 -2.19 8.74
CA GLY A 13 -5.77 -0.99 8.17
C GLY A 13 -5.79 0.23 9.10
N PRO A 14 -6.28 0.12 10.35
CA PRO A 14 -6.30 1.25 11.29
C PRO A 14 -4.92 1.83 11.61
N ARG A 15 -3.86 1.02 11.55
CA ARG A 15 -2.48 1.46 11.82
C ARG A 15 -1.83 2.16 10.62
N ILE A 16 -2.23 1.78 9.40
CA ILE A 16 -1.68 2.33 8.16
C ILE A 16 -2.54 3.45 7.56
N ALA A 17 -3.73 3.67 8.12
CA ALA A 17 -4.63 4.75 7.77
C ALA A 17 -3.93 6.10 7.96
N LYS A 18 -4.10 6.99 6.98
CA LYS A 18 -3.52 8.34 7.04
C LYS A 18 -4.56 9.28 7.63
N GLN A 19 -4.10 10.23 8.45
CA GLN A 19 -4.94 11.33 8.91
C GLN A 19 -5.56 12.06 7.72
N ASN A 20 -6.85 12.39 7.84
CA ASN A 20 -7.52 13.24 6.88
C ASN A 20 -7.08 14.70 7.07
N THR A 21 -6.61 15.34 6.01
CA THR A 21 -6.15 16.74 6.04
C THR A 21 -6.76 17.51 4.86
N PHE A 22 -6.75 18.84 4.93
CA PHE A 22 -7.33 19.70 3.89
C PHE A 22 -6.61 19.68 2.53
N TYR A 23 -5.43 19.05 2.44
CA TYR A 23 -4.63 19.06 1.22
C TYR A 23 -5.09 18.02 0.20
N ARG A 24 -5.28 16.77 0.65
CA ARG A 24 -5.69 15.65 -0.20
C ARG A 24 -6.35 14.56 0.63
N ASN A 25 -7.43 13.98 0.09
CA ASN A 25 -8.08 12.81 0.66
C ASN A 25 -7.07 11.65 0.87
N PRO A 26 -7.10 10.99 2.04
CA PRO A 26 -6.24 9.84 2.31
C PRO A 26 -6.60 8.69 1.36
N LEU A 27 -5.61 7.85 1.04
CA LEU A 27 -5.87 6.61 0.33
C LEU A 27 -6.54 5.61 1.27
N GLU A 28 -7.48 4.84 0.74
CA GLU A 28 -8.06 3.70 1.46
C GLU A 28 -6.94 2.75 1.92
N PRO A 29 -6.98 2.25 3.18
CA PRO A 29 -5.94 1.38 3.71
C PRO A 29 -5.68 0.15 2.85
N GLY A 30 -6.72 -0.44 2.27
CA GLY A 30 -6.60 -1.58 1.35
C GLY A 30 -5.83 -1.24 0.07
N LEU A 31 -6.08 -0.06 -0.52
CA LEU A 31 -5.36 0.38 -1.70
C LEU A 31 -3.86 0.61 -1.40
N LYS A 32 -3.56 1.22 -0.25
CA LYS A 32 -2.19 1.43 0.21
C LYS A 32 -1.47 0.09 0.44
N LEU A 33 -2.14 -0.87 1.06
CA LEU A 33 -1.61 -2.21 1.29
C LEU A 33 -1.34 -2.94 -0.04
N ALA A 34 -2.29 -2.92 -0.97
CA ALA A 34 -2.15 -3.58 -2.27
C ALA A 34 -0.95 -3.05 -3.08
N ILE A 35 -0.77 -1.73 -3.14
CA ILE A 35 0.39 -1.11 -3.83
C ILE A 35 1.70 -1.52 -3.15
N THR A 36 1.72 -1.56 -1.83
CA THR A 36 2.92 -1.93 -1.05
C THR A 36 3.29 -3.40 -1.28
N LEU A 37 2.32 -4.32 -1.21
CA LEU A 37 2.55 -5.74 -1.48
C LEU A 37 3.01 -5.97 -2.93
N ARG A 38 2.42 -5.26 -3.90
CA ARG A 38 2.88 -5.30 -5.29
C ARG A 38 4.34 -4.85 -5.41
N HIS A 39 4.71 -3.75 -4.75
CA HIS A 39 6.08 -3.24 -4.77
C HIS A 39 7.05 -4.26 -4.16
N LEU A 40 6.73 -4.79 -2.98
CA LEU A 40 7.54 -5.82 -2.32
C LEU A 40 7.70 -7.08 -3.18
N ALA A 41 6.62 -7.55 -3.80
CA ALA A 41 6.65 -8.72 -4.68
C ALA A 41 7.45 -8.48 -5.95
N SER A 42 7.45 -7.25 -6.48
CA SER A 42 8.23 -6.91 -7.69
C SER A 42 9.74 -6.86 -7.45
N GLY A 43 10.19 -6.73 -6.19
CA GLY A 43 11.60 -6.52 -5.86
C GLY A 43 12.19 -5.21 -6.43
N ALA A 44 11.37 -4.36 -7.03
CA ALA A 44 11.80 -3.11 -7.64
C ALA A 44 12.38 -2.19 -6.56
N LYS A 45 13.60 -1.68 -6.80
CA LYS A 45 14.20 -0.68 -5.91
C LYS A 45 13.87 0.70 -6.44
N TYR A 46 13.91 1.70 -5.56
CA TYR A 46 13.74 3.10 -5.96
C TYR A 46 14.70 3.48 -7.11
N ARG A 47 15.97 3.04 -7.04
CA ARG A 47 16.96 3.19 -8.11
C ARG A 47 16.53 2.61 -9.46
N SER A 48 15.74 1.54 -9.46
CA SER A 48 15.23 0.90 -10.68
C SER A 48 14.08 1.66 -11.34
N MET A 49 13.47 2.63 -10.63
CA MET A 49 12.36 3.46 -11.12
C MET A 49 12.78 4.91 -11.41
N GLN A 50 14.06 5.24 -11.24
CA GLN A 50 14.58 6.54 -11.63
C GLN A 50 14.60 6.59 -13.17
N TYR A 51 13.98 7.62 -13.75
CA TYR A 51 14.20 7.95 -15.15
C TYR A 51 15.64 8.44 -15.27
N GLY A 52 16.43 7.74 -16.09
CA GLY A 52 17.78 8.15 -16.47
C GLY A 52 17.74 9.32 -17.45
#